data_AF-A0A7C1MYA8-F1
#
_entry.id   AF-A0A7C1MYA8-F1
#
_cell.length_a   1.000
_cell.length_b   1.000
_cell.length_c   1.000
_cell.angle_alpha   90.00
_cell.angle_beta   90.00
_cell.angle_gamma   90.00
#
_symmetry.space_group_name_H-M   'P 1'
#
loop_
_entity.id
_entity.type
_entity.pdbx_description
1 polymer ?
#
loop_
_entity_poly.entity_id
_entity_poly.type
_entity_poly.pdbx_seq_one_letter_code
_entity_poly.pdbx_strand_id
1 'polypeptide(L)'
;HFKSHTEAMATMLDFFFYNEISPRERLGPTGRTIEANLKKRINAVIAIMRDMEKTQTKPTVAMIESLFKAGEPKKKALKLEKKSKDEKREVYFQEKGSPDNQL
;
A
#
# COMPACT_ATOMS: atom_id res chain seq x y z
N HIS A 1 33.47 -30.56 -27.81
CA HIS A 1 33.30 -31.23 -29.12
C HIS A 1 33.60 -32.72 -28.94
N PHE A 2 32.73 -33.60 -29.46
CA PHE A 2 32.97 -35.05 -29.44
C PHE A 2 34.16 -35.41 -30.34
N LYS A 3 34.93 -36.43 -29.96
CA LYS A 3 36.16 -36.84 -30.68
C LYS A 3 35.85 -37.73 -31.89
N SER A 4 34.70 -38.41 -31.88
CA SER A 4 34.23 -39.23 -33.01
C SER A 4 32.71 -39.22 -33.13
N HIS A 5 32.20 -39.58 -34.31
CA HIS A 5 30.76 -39.75 -34.53
C HIS A 5 30.15 -40.88 -33.69
N THR A 6 30.92 -41.95 -33.45
CA THR A 6 30.49 -43.07 -32.61
C THR A 6 30.31 -42.64 -31.15
N GLU A 7 31.24 -41.85 -30.62
CA GLU A 7 31.15 -41.30 -29.25
C GLU A 7 29.93 -40.37 -29.10
N ALA A 8 29.66 -39.55 -30.11
CA ALA A 8 28.50 -38.67 -30.13
C ALA A 8 27.18 -39.46 -30.15
N MET A 9 27.09 -40.55 -30.93
CA MET A 9 25.90 -41.40 -30.93
C MET A 9 25.74 -42.17 -29.61
N ALA A 10 26.81 -42.70 -29.04
CA ALA A 10 26.75 -43.40 -27.76
C ALA A 10 26.22 -42.49 -26.65
N THR A 11 26.77 -41.28 -26.54
CA THR A 11 26.31 -40.29 -25.56
C THR A 11 24.86 -39.84 -25.79
N MET A 12 24.40 -39.78 -27.04
CA MET A 12 22.99 -39.51 -27.36
C MET A 12 22.07 -40.66 -26.91
N LEU A 13 22.45 -41.92 -27.16
CA LEU A 13 21.67 -43.09 -26.73
C LEU A 13 21.62 -43.19 -25.19
N ASP A 14 22.75 -42.95 -24.53
CA ASP A 14 22.84 -42.90 -23.07
C ASP A 14 21.93 -41.82 -22.50
N PHE A 15 21.85 -40.64 -23.13
CA PHE A 15 20.94 -39.58 -22.70
C PHE A 15 19.48 -40.05 -22.69
N PHE A 16 19.02 -40.71 -23.75
CA PHE A 16 17.65 -41.26 -23.79
C PHE A 16 17.45 -42.35 -22.74
N PHE A 17 18.44 -43.23 -22.56
CA PHE A 17 18.38 -44.31 -21.58
C PHE A 17 18.30 -43.78 -20.14
N TYR A 18 19.20 -42.89 -19.74
CA TYR A 18 19.26 -42.35 -18.37
C TYR A 18 18.08 -41.45 -18.01
N ASN A 19 17.50 -40.77 -19.00
CA ASN A 19 16.29 -39.95 -18.77
C ASN A 19 15.00 -40.75 -18.98
N GLU A 20 15.09 -42.05 -19.30
CA GLU A 20 13.96 -42.94 -19.58
C GLU A 20 12.97 -42.40 -20.63
N ILE A 21 13.50 -41.65 -21.61
CA ILE A 21 12.72 -41.04 -22.69
C ILE A 21 12.93 -41.84 -23.97
N SER A 22 11.85 -42.12 -24.69
CA SER A 22 11.96 -42.78 -25.99
C SER A 22 12.48 -41.81 -27.07
N PRO A 23 13.44 -42.22 -27.92
CA PRO A 23 13.89 -41.41 -29.05
C PRO A 23 12.80 -41.08 -30.07
N ARG A 24 11.66 -41.81 -30.03
CA ARG A 24 10.49 -41.58 -30.88
C ARG A 24 9.43 -40.70 -30.21
N GLU A 25 9.59 -40.41 -28.92
CA GLU A 25 8.65 -39.62 -28.17
C GLU A 25 8.80 -38.13 -28.50
N ARG A 26 7.66 -37.47 -28.71
CA ARG A 26 7.63 -36.02 -28.92
C ARG A 26 7.52 -35.34 -27.56
N LEU A 27 8.66 -35.03 -26.96
CA LEU A 27 8.74 -34.09 -25.84
C LEU A 27 8.19 -32.76 -26.35
N GLY A 28 6.99 -32.38 -25.92
CA GLY A 28 6.15 -31.36 -26.57
C GLY A 28 6.78 -29.95 -26.71
N PRO A 29 6.15 -28.88 -26.22
CA PRO A 29 6.77 -27.56 -26.30
C PRO A 29 8.08 -27.57 -25.50
N THR A 30 9.16 -27.01 -26.06
CA THR A 30 10.43 -26.85 -25.33
C THR A 30 10.18 -26.15 -23.99
N GLY A 31 11.04 -26.38 -22.98
CA GLY A 31 10.93 -25.72 -21.68
C GLY A 31 10.77 -24.21 -21.77
N ARG A 32 11.41 -23.57 -22.78
CA ARG A 32 11.25 -22.13 -23.08
C ARG A 32 9.81 -21.76 -23.48
N THR A 33 9.15 -22.60 -24.28
CA THR A 33 7.76 -22.40 -24.68
C THR A 33 6.81 -22.58 -23.49
N ILE A 34 7.07 -23.57 -22.64
CA ILE A 34 6.30 -23.80 -21.40
C ILE A 34 6.46 -22.59 -20.47
N GLU A 35 7.67 -22.10 -20.27
CA GLU A 35 7.97 -20.92 -19.46
C GLU A 35 7.26 -19.67 -20.00
N ALA A 36 7.30 -19.45 -21.31
CA ALA A 36 6.60 -18.32 -21.94
C ALA A 36 5.08 -18.40 -21.75
N ASN A 37 4.51 -19.60 -21.90
CA ASN A 37 3.07 -19.82 -21.66
C ASN A 37 2.70 -19.61 -20.20
N LEU A 38 3.54 -20.08 -19.26
CA LEU A 38 3.31 -19.89 -17.83
C LEU A 38 3.37 -18.41 -17.45
N LYS A 39 4.38 -17.67 -17.93
CA LYS A 39 4.50 -16.21 -17.73
C LYS A 39 3.25 -15.47 -18.20
N LYS A 40 2.71 -15.81 -19.38
CA LYS A 40 1.46 -15.22 -19.90
C LYS A 40 0.28 -15.50 -18.98
N ARG A 41 0.14 -16.74 -18.50
CA ARG A 41 -0.95 -17.13 -17.58
C ARG A 41 -0.86 -16.39 -16.25
N ILE A 42 0.34 -16.26 -15.66
CA ILE A 42 0.55 -15.53 -14.41
C ILE A 42 0.17 -14.05 -14.57
N ASN A 43 0.60 -13.41 -15.67
CA ASN A 43 0.23 -12.02 -15.93
C ASN A 43 -1.28 -11.82 -16.06
N ALA A 44 -1.99 -12.76 -16.69
CA ALA A 44 -3.45 -12.72 -16.78
C ALA A 44 -4.11 -12.85 -15.40
N VAL A 45 -3.65 -13.77 -14.55
CA VAL A 45 -4.15 -13.92 -13.17
C VAL A 45 -3.94 -12.65 -12.36
N ILE A 46 -2.76 -12.02 -12.46
CA ILE A 46 -2.48 -10.73 -11.80
C ILE A 46 -3.44 -9.65 -12.28
N ALA A 47 -3.72 -9.60 -13.59
CA ALA A 47 -4.65 -8.62 -14.15
C ALA A 47 -6.08 -8.83 -13.60
N ILE A 48 -6.55 -10.07 -13.52
CA ILE A 48 -7.86 -10.42 -12.95
C ILE A 48 -7.92 -10.02 -11.47
N MET A 49 -6.91 -10.38 -10.68
CA MET A 49 -6.87 -10.01 -9.25
C MET A 49 -6.88 -8.49 -9.05
N ARG A 50 -6.14 -7.73 -9.87
CA ARG A 50 -6.14 -6.26 -9.84
C ARG A 50 -7.49 -5.66 -10.24
N ASP A 51 -8.18 -6.27 -11.19
CA ASP A 51 -9.50 -5.83 -11.62
C ASP A 51 -10.55 -6.05 -10.52
N MET A 52 -10.55 -7.24 -9.90
CA MET A 52 -11.37 -7.55 -8.72
C MET A 52 -11.07 -6.58 -7.57
N GLU A 53 -9.80 -6.23 -7.35
CA GLU A 53 -9.41 -5.29 -6.32
C GLU A 53 -9.99 -3.89 -6.57
N LYS A 54 -9.97 -3.43 -7.83
CA LYS A 54 -10.49 -2.11 -8.21
C LYS A 54 -12.02 -2.04 -8.20
N THR A 55 -12.69 -3.09 -8.65
CA THR A 55 -14.14 -3.09 -8.89
C THR A 55 -14.95 -3.48 -7.66
N GLN A 56 -14.44 -4.41 -6.84
CA GLN A 56 -15.19 -4.95 -5.70
C GLN A 56 -14.60 -4.49 -4.36
N THR A 57 -13.32 -4.78 -4.08
CA THR A 57 -12.82 -4.64 -2.71
C THR A 57 -12.49 -3.20 -2.32
N LYS A 58 -11.83 -2.43 -3.19
CA LYS A 58 -11.50 -1.01 -2.94
C LYS A 58 -12.70 -0.12 -2.66
N PRO A 59 -13.78 -0.13 -3.46
CA PRO A 59 -14.94 0.72 -3.18
C PRO A 59 -15.63 0.29 -1.88
N THR A 60 -15.72 -1.01 -1.57
CA THR A 60 -16.29 -1.47 -0.30
C THR A 60 -15.48 -0.97 0.90
N VAL A 61 -14.15 -1.05 0.84
CA VAL A 61 -13.28 -0.48 1.89
C VAL A 61 -13.50 1.03 2.01
N ALA A 62 -13.52 1.77 0.91
CA ALA A 62 -13.75 3.22 0.93
C ALA A 62 -15.14 3.61 1.47
N MET A 63 -16.17 2.82 1.15
CA MET A 63 -17.52 3.02 1.68
C MET A 63 -17.55 2.78 3.20
N ILE A 64 -16.96 1.67 3.67
CA ILE A 64 -16.88 1.35 5.10
C ILE A 64 -16.12 2.45 5.84
N GLU A 65 -14.97 2.88 5.33
CA GLU A 65 -14.22 4.01 5.89
C GLU A 65 -15.05 5.30 5.93
N SER A 66 -15.86 5.55 4.90
CA SER A 66 -16.72 6.74 4.83
C SER A 66 -17.81 6.70 5.91
N LEU A 67 -18.40 5.53 6.18
CA LEU A 67 -19.37 5.35 7.27
C LEU A 67 -18.76 5.64 8.64
N PHE A 68 -17.54 5.16 8.88
CA PHE A 68 -16.85 5.38 10.16
C PHE A 68 -16.31 6.81 10.32
N LYS A 69 -15.84 7.45 9.24
CA LYS A 69 -15.41 8.87 9.27
C LYS A 69 -16.58 9.84 9.44
N ALA A 70 -17.78 9.50 8.95
CA ALA A 70 -18.97 10.33 9.11
C ALA A 70 -19.48 10.41 10.57
N GLY A 71 -19.15 9.42 11.40
CA GLY A 71 -19.51 9.36 12.82
C GLY A 71 -18.56 10.14 13.74
N GLU A 72 -17.40 10.57 13.26
CA GLU A 72 -16.52 11.41 14.05
C GLU A 72 -17.06 12.84 14.08
N PRO A 73 -17.35 13.41 15.27
CA PRO A 73 -17.78 14.80 15.35
C PRO A 73 -16.64 15.66 14.80
N LYS A 74 -16.91 16.40 13.71
CA LYS A 74 -16.02 17.45 13.21
C LYS A 74 -15.62 18.29 14.42
N LYS A 75 -14.36 18.19 14.86
CA LYS A 75 -13.82 18.97 15.97
C LYS A 75 -14.04 20.43 15.60
N LYS A 76 -15.09 21.04 16.16
CA LYS A 76 -15.39 22.47 15.97
C LYS A 76 -14.11 23.18 16.38
N ALA A 77 -13.56 24.00 15.49
CA ALA A 77 -12.39 24.81 15.81
C ALA A 77 -12.71 25.60 17.09
N LEU A 78 -12.04 25.27 18.19
CA LEU A 78 -12.19 25.95 19.47
C LEU A 78 -11.84 27.42 19.26
N LYS A 79 -12.86 28.28 19.15
CA LYS A 79 -12.68 29.73 19.14
C LYS A 79 -12.30 30.13 20.58
N LEU A 80 -11.00 30.18 20.86
CA LEU A 80 -10.50 30.71 22.11
C LEU A 80 -10.61 32.24 22.05
N GLU A 81 -11.51 32.82 22.84
CA GLU A 81 -11.53 34.28 23.03
C GLU A 81 -10.19 34.71 23.63
N LYS A 82 -9.46 35.58 22.91
CA LYS A 82 -8.29 36.24 23.46
C LYS A 82 -8.79 37.18 24.55
N LYS A 83 -8.66 36.80 25.82
CA LYS A 83 -8.73 37.76 26.92
C LYS A 83 -7.62 38.79 26.69
N SER A 84 -8.01 40.01 26.33
CA SER A 84 -7.18 41.20 26.42
C SER A 84 -6.59 41.24 27.82
N LYS A 85 -5.25 41.23 27.91
CA LYS A 85 -4.57 41.57 29.15
C LYS A 85 -4.99 43.01 29.46
N ASP A 86 -5.75 43.20 30.53
CA ASP A 86 -6.02 44.53 31.07
C ASP A 86 -4.66 45.19 31.34
N GLU A 87 -4.37 46.20 30.53
CA GLU A 87 -3.28 47.14 30.78
C GLU A 87 -3.53 47.73 32.16
N LYS A 88 -2.67 47.37 33.11
CA LYS A 88 -2.53 48.05 34.40
C LYS A 88 -2.36 49.55 34.13
N ARG A 89 -3.42 50.32 34.32
CA ARG A 89 -3.32 51.77 34.52
C ARG A 89 -3.54 52.02 36.01
N GLU A 90 -2.44 52.04 36.75
CA GLU A 90 -2.41 52.63 38.09
C GLU A 90 -2.73 54.12 37.94
N VAL A 91 -3.94 54.54 38.31
CA VAL A 91 -4.27 55.95 38.47
C VAL A 91 -4.08 56.27 39.96
N TYR A 92 -2.93 56.87 40.29
CA TYR A 92 -2.71 57.56 41.55
C TYR A 92 -3.51 58.85 41.51
N PHE A 93 -4.54 58.97 42.35
CA PHE A 93 -4.92 60.16 43.13
C PHE A 93 -6.30 59.93 43.79
N GLN A 94 -6.36 59.99 45.12
CA GLN A 94 -7.59 60.12 45.89
C GLN A 94 -7.47 61.38 46.75
N GLU A 95 -8.38 62.33 46.53
CA GLU A 95 -8.53 63.52 47.37
C GLU A 95 -9.18 63.09 48.70
N LYS A 96 -8.48 63.29 49.82
CA LYS A 96 -9.04 63.04 51.15
C LYS A 96 -9.99 64.18 51.49
N GLY A 97 -11.29 63.88 51.56
CA GLY A 97 -12.27 64.79 52.14
C GLY A 97 -11.94 65.09 53.60
N SER A 98 -11.90 66.37 53.94
CA SER A 98 -11.87 66.86 55.32
C SER A 98 -13.14 66.43 56.05
N PRO A 99 -13.08 65.90 57.28
CA PRO A 99 -14.26 65.78 58.12
C PRO A 99 -14.48 67.12 58.82
N ASP A 100 -15.57 67.78 58.48
CA ASP A 100 -16.17 68.83 59.30
C ASP A 100 -16.88 68.14 60.47
N ASN A 101 -16.44 68.38 61.72
CA ASN A 101 -17.29 68.43 62.92
C ASN A 101 -16.51 68.77 64.21
N GLN A 102 -16.75 69.98 64.71
CA GLN A 102 -17.15 70.33 66.10
C GLN A 102 -16.32 69.79 67.28
N LEU A 103 -15.54 70.66 67.94
CA LEU A 103 -15.96 71.46 69.12
C LEU A 103 -14.87 72.48 69.49
#